data_AF-A0A970R2J4-F1
#
_entry.id   AF-A0A970R2J4-F1
#
_cell.length_a   1.000
_cell.length_b   1.000
_cell.length_c   1.000
_cell.angle_alpha   90.00
_cell.angle_beta   90.00
_cell.angle_gamma   90.00
#
_symmetry.space_group_name_H-M   'P 1'
#
loop_
_entity.id
_entity.type
_entity.pdbx_description
1 polymer ?
#
loop_
_entity_poly.entity_id
_entity_poly.type
_entity_poly.pdbx_seq_one_letter_code
_entity_poly.pdbx_strand_id
1 'polypeptide(L)'
;MLALLRRQGIGSLGLKRKNAGKSFFLGPVPGLLILLFSILQGLVNGRVFAPAETVTGNFFYYLIIIAFMEELVFRGYIQSRMFGLIKNNVLSTVVTGVMFVLMHFPYQLGARDMDLITFISDNVFWFGLLFLYHLLFTWLFRKYNSIIAPVIVHTMMNWGSCLFIR
;
A
#
# COMPACT_ATOMS: atom_id res chain seq x y z
N MET A 1 17.92 9.05 -3.35
CA MET A 1 19.40 9.06 -3.46
C MET A 1 19.94 8.07 -4.50
N LEU A 2 19.68 6.76 -4.39
CA LEU A 2 20.25 5.76 -5.33
C LEU A 2 19.79 5.88 -6.79
N ALA A 3 18.51 6.21 -7.05
CA ALA A 3 18.00 6.42 -8.40
C ALA A 3 18.64 7.65 -9.08
N LEU A 4 18.85 8.73 -8.32
CA LEU A 4 19.53 9.94 -8.78
C LEU A 4 21.02 9.68 -9.05
N LEU A 5 21.70 8.95 -8.15
CA LEU A 5 23.09 8.52 -8.32
C LEU A 5 23.28 7.65 -9.58
N ARG A 6 22.27 6.85 -9.94
CA ARG A 6 22.26 6.04 -11.18
C ARG A 6 21.68 6.78 -12.41
N ARG A 7 21.44 8.09 -12.31
CA ARG A 7 20.83 8.93 -13.37
C ARG A 7 19.51 8.38 -13.92
N GLN A 8 18.73 7.72 -13.09
CA GLN A 8 17.44 7.15 -13.49
C GLN A 8 16.36 8.23 -13.42
N GLY A 9 15.69 8.50 -14.54
CA GLY A 9 14.62 9.49 -14.61
C GLY A 9 13.39 9.09 -13.79
N ILE A 10 12.59 10.06 -13.35
CA ILE A 10 11.35 9.86 -12.57
C ILE A 10 10.36 8.89 -13.23
N GLY A 11 10.36 8.80 -14.56
CA GLY A 11 9.54 7.83 -15.29
C GLY A 11 9.93 6.37 -15.03
N SER A 12 11.16 6.09 -14.60
CA SER A 12 11.59 4.74 -14.18
C SER A 12 11.00 4.32 -12.82
N LEU A 13 10.50 5.29 -12.04
CA LEU A 13 9.85 5.08 -10.74
C LEU A 13 8.33 4.89 -10.88
N GLY A 14 7.83 4.72 -12.11
CA GLY A 14 6.40 4.55 -12.35
C GLY A 14 5.59 5.85 -12.39
N LEU A 15 6.25 7.01 -12.44
CA LEU A 15 5.60 8.30 -12.68
C LEU A 15 5.56 8.61 -14.19
N LYS A 16 5.00 7.67 -14.99
CA LYS A 16 4.84 7.86 -16.43
C LYS A 16 3.49 8.52 -16.72
N ARG A 17 3.48 9.48 -17.65
CA ARG A 17 2.23 10.13 -18.12
C ARG A 17 1.32 9.17 -18.90
N LYS A 18 1.89 8.15 -19.55
CA LYS A 18 1.14 7.15 -20.33
C LYS A 18 0.19 6.39 -19.40
N ASN A 19 -1.11 6.46 -19.67
CA ASN A 19 -2.21 5.89 -18.87
C ASN A 19 -2.42 6.51 -17.47
N ALA A 20 -1.77 7.62 -17.11
CA ALA A 20 -1.97 8.28 -15.82
C ALA A 20 -3.43 8.66 -15.56
N GLY A 21 -4.13 9.19 -16.57
CA GLY A 21 -5.57 9.47 -16.47
C GLY A 21 -6.42 8.23 -16.21
N LYS A 22 -6.19 7.13 -16.94
CA LYS A 22 -6.88 5.85 -16.69
C LYS A 22 -6.57 5.30 -15.30
N SER A 23 -5.32 5.45 -14.84
CA SER A 23 -4.90 5.08 -13.49
C SER A 23 -5.62 5.87 -12.42
N PHE A 24 -5.90 7.16 -12.68
CA PHE A 24 -6.58 8.05 -11.75
C PHE A 24 -8.09 7.79 -11.71
N PHE A 25 -8.75 7.56 -12.86
CA PHE A 25 -10.21 7.40 -12.90
C PHE A 25 -10.68 5.95 -12.70
N LEU A 26 -9.97 4.96 -13.26
CA LEU A 26 -10.39 3.55 -13.22
C LEU A 26 -9.63 2.72 -12.19
N GLY A 27 -8.43 3.15 -11.84
CA GLY A 27 -7.59 2.50 -10.84
C GLY A 27 -8.17 2.49 -9.41
N PRO A 28 -8.90 3.53 -8.96
CA PRO A 28 -9.43 3.58 -7.59
C PRO A 28 -10.62 2.68 -7.31
N VAL A 29 -11.25 2.05 -8.31
CA VAL A 29 -12.47 1.23 -8.11
C VAL A 29 -12.33 0.19 -6.98
N PRO A 30 -11.23 -0.60 -6.90
CA PRO A 30 -11.03 -1.51 -5.77
C PRO A 30 -10.91 -0.79 -4.43
N GLY A 31 -10.29 0.39 -4.41
CA GLY A 31 -10.13 1.20 -3.20
C GLY A 31 -11.46 1.73 -2.66
N LEU A 32 -12.38 2.11 -3.55
CA LEU A 32 -13.74 2.52 -3.17
C LEU A 32 -14.51 1.37 -2.54
N LEU A 33 -14.37 0.14 -3.06
CA LEU A 33 -15.00 -1.05 -2.47
C LEU A 33 -14.43 -1.38 -1.09
N ILE A 34 -13.10 -1.28 -0.92
CA ILE A 34 -12.44 -1.47 0.37
C ILE A 34 -12.90 -0.40 1.37
N LEU A 35 -12.93 0.87 0.96
CA LEU A 35 -13.36 1.97 1.80
C LEU A 35 -14.83 1.82 2.23
N LEU A 36 -15.71 1.47 1.28
CA LEU A 36 -17.12 1.20 1.56
C LEU A 36 -17.26 0.06 2.57
N PHE A 37 -16.52 -1.03 2.39
CA PHE A 37 -16.53 -2.14 3.33
C PHE A 37 -16.08 -1.71 4.74
N SER A 38 -15.01 -0.92 4.87
CA SER A 38 -14.55 -0.37 6.15
C SER A 38 -15.61 0.53 6.80
N ILE A 39 -16.31 1.35 6.02
CA ILE A 39 -17.42 2.19 6.50
C ILE A 39 -18.57 1.33 7.01
N LEU A 40 -19.01 0.35 6.22
CA LEU A 40 -20.09 -0.56 6.61
C LEU A 40 -19.75 -1.34 7.88
N GLN A 41 -18.51 -1.83 8.01
CA GLN A 41 -18.08 -2.48 9.25
C GLN A 41 -18.10 -1.54 10.45
N GLY A 42 -17.67 -0.28 10.30
CA GLY A 42 -17.73 0.70 11.38
C GLY A 42 -19.16 0.94 11.87
N LEU A 43 -20.10 1.13 10.92
CA LEU A 43 -21.51 1.36 11.20
C LEU A 43 -22.20 0.15 11.83
N VAL A 44 -21.99 -1.07 11.30
CA VAL A 44 -22.57 -2.31 11.85
C VAL A 44 -22.10 -2.58 13.28
N ASN A 45 -20.86 -2.22 13.58
CA ASN A 45 -20.29 -2.36 14.93
C ASN A 45 -20.64 -1.19 15.87
N GLY A 46 -21.49 -0.25 15.44
CA GLY A 46 -21.94 0.87 16.27
C GLY A 46 -20.85 1.88 16.63
N ARG A 47 -19.77 1.97 15.85
CA ARG A 47 -18.65 2.88 16.12
C ARG A 47 -18.99 4.33 15.79
N VAL A 48 -18.35 5.25 16.48
CA VAL A 48 -18.53 6.70 16.27
C VAL A 48 -17.51 7.22 15.27
N PHE A 49 -17.90 8.15 14.40
CA PHE A 49 -16.96 8.79 13.49
C PHE A 49 -15.92 9.63 14.26
N ALA A 50 -14.67 9.55 13.84
CA ALA A 50 -13.62 10.42 14.34
C ALA A 50 -13.92 11.90 13.99
N PRO A 51 -13.39 12.88 14.77
CA PRO A 51 -13.53 14.29 14.45
C PRO A 51 -13.04 14.63 13.04
N ALA A 52 -13.70 15.56 12.35
CA ALA A 52 -13.40 15.90 10.96
C ALA A 52 -11.94 16.34 10.74
N GLU A 53 -11.35 17.04 11.71
CA GLU A 53 -9.94 17.43 11.70
C GLU A 53 -9.01 16.20 11.74
N THR A 54 -9.32 15.19 12.54
CA THR A 54 -8.56 13.95 12.64
C THR A 54 -8.67 13.15 11.36
N VAL A 55 -9.89 13.02 10.82
CA VAL A 55 -10.16 12.32 9.56
C VAL A 55 -9.39 12.97 8.40
N THR A 56 -9.42 14.30 8.32
CA THR A 56 -8.74 15.07 7.27
C THR A 56 -7.22 15.01 7.40
N GLY A 57 -6.69 15.18 8.62
CA GLY A 57 -5.25 15.04 8.89
C GLY A 57 -4.73 13.65 8.53
N ASN A 58 -5.46 12.60 8.94
CA ASN A 58 -5.13 11.22 8.61
C ASN A 58 -5.14 10.97 7.10
N PHE A 59 -6.06 11.56 6.34
CA PHE A 59 -6.09 11.42 4.89
C PHE A 59 -4.77 11.87 4.25
N PHE A 60 -4.28 13.06 4.57
CA PHE A 60 -3.02 13.58 4.00
C PHE A 60 -1.80 12.81 4.49
N TYR A 61 -1.79 12.42 5.77
CA TYR A 61 -0.75 11.58 6.34
C TYR A 61 -0.64 10.25 5.58
N TYR A 62 -1.75 9.52 5.45
CA TYR A 62 -1.75 8.24 4.76
C TYR A 62 -1.49 8.38 3.26
N LEU A 63 -1.93 9.46 2.62
CA LEU A 63 -1.68 9.70 1.20
C LEU A 63 -0.19 9.95 0.92
N ILE A 64 0.40 10.93 1.60
CA ILE A 64 1.72 11.46 1.25
C ILE A 64 2.84 10.69 1.94
N ILE A 65 2.68 10.40 3.24
CA ILE A 65 3.76 9.84 4.06
C ILE A 65 3.81 8.33 3.93
N ILE A 66 2.65 7.67 3.92
CA ILE A 66 2.57 6.21 3.91
C ILE A 66 2.43 5.70 2.47
N ALA A 67 1.25 5.84 1.86
CA ALA A 67 0.92 5.22 0.59
C ALA A 67 1.87 5.66 -0.53
N PHE A 68 2.06 6.98 -0.72
CA PHE A 68 2.96 7.45 -1.77
C PHE A 68 4.40 6.94 -1.61
N MET A 69 4.96 6.99 -0.40
CA MET A 69 6.34 6.56 -0.17
C MET A 69 6.50 5.05 -0.33
N GLU A 70 5.58 4.27 0.23
CA GLU A 70 5.62 2.81 0.10
C GLU A 70 5.45 2.37 -1.35
N GLU A 71 4.50 2.94 -2.09
CA GLU A 71 4.31 2.60 -3.50
C GLU A 71 5.51 3.05 -4.36
N LEU A 72 6.08 4.21 -4.08
CA LEU A 72 7.26 4.70 -4.79
C LEU A 72 8.45 3.75 -4.56
N VAL A 73 8.67 3.29 -3.33
CA VAL A 73 9.75 2.37 -2.98
C VAL A 73 9.48 0.98 -3.54
N PHE A 74 8.32 0.39 -3.26
CA PHE A 74 8.06 -1.00 -3.64
C PHE A 74 7.76 -1.15 -5.12
N ARG A 75 6.87 -0.34 -5.71
CA ARG A 75 6.44 -0.52 -7.10
C ARG A 75 7.36 0.25 -8.04
N GLY A 76 7.70 1.47 -7.67
CA GLY A 76 8.62 2.30 -8.43
C GLY A 76 10.06 1.76 -8.44
N TYR A 77 10.56 1.30 -7.29
CA TYR A 77 11.97 0.93 -7.15
C TYR A 77 12.25 -0.58 -7.02
N ILE A 78 11.78 -1.23 -5.95
CA ILE A 78 12.18 -2.61 -5.62
C ILE A 78 11.65 -3.59 -6.67
N GLN A 79 10.33 -3.62 -6.89
CA GLN A 79 9.67 -4.56 -7.80
C GLN A 79 10.20 -4.45 -9.24
N SER A 80 10.44 -3.22 -9.72
CA SER A 80 10.97 -2.99 -11.07
C SER A 80 12.37 -3.57 -11.27
N ARG A 81 13.21 -3.57 -10.22
CA ARG A 81 14.53 -4.21 -10.23
C ARG A 81 14.44 -5.72 -10.03
N MET A 82 13.52 -6.17 -9.18
CA MET A 82 13.28 -7.60 -9.00
C MET A 82 12.79 -8.28 -10.29
N PHE A 83 12.09 -7.57 -11.19
CA PHE A 83 11.76 -8.11 -12.52
C PHE A 83 12.98 -8.23 -13.44
N GLY A 84 13.99 -7.36 -13.26
CA GLY A 84 15.26 -7.46 -13.98
C GLY A 84 16.14 -8.60 -13.47
N LEU A 85 16.09 -8.89 -12.17
CA LEU A 85 16.91 -9.92 -11.51
C LEU A 85 16.29 -11.32 -11.61
N ILE A 86 14.98 -11.43 -11.46
CA ILE A 86 14.25 -12.70 -11.48
C ILE A 86 13.44 -12.78 -12.77
N LYS A 87 13.86 -13.65 -13.70
CA LYS A 87 13.20 -13.86 -15.00
C LYS A 87 11.73 -14.29 -14.86
N ASN A 88 11.41 -15.03 -13.79
CA ASN A 88 10.04 -15.45 -13.51
C ASN A 88 9.25 -14.33 -12.83
N ASN A 89 8.28 -13.76 -13.56
CA ASN A 89 7.45 -12.65 -13.09
C ASN A 89 6.60 -12.99 -11.86
N VAL A 90 6.16 -14.25 -11.72
CA VAL A 90 5.37 -14.70 -10.56
C VAL A 90 6.28 -14.75 -9.34
N LEU A 91 7.42 -15.45 -9.46
CA LEU A 91 8.40 -15.53 -8.37
C LEU A 91 8.89 -14.15 -7.93
N SER A 92 9.17 -13.25 -8.88
CA SER A 92 9.56 -11.87 -8.59
C SER A 92 8.49 -11.09 -7.81
N THR A 93 7.20 -11.33 -8.12
CA THR A 93 6.08 -10.72 -7.40
C THR A 93 5.97 -11.29 -5.99
N VAL A 94 6.11 -12.61 -5.83
CA VAL A 94 6.05 -13.30 -4.53
C VAL A 94 7.18 -12.85 -3.62
N VAL A 95 8.42 -12.85 -4.10
CA VAL A 95 9.60 -12.40 -3.33
C VAL A 95 9.42 -10.96 -2.85
N THR A 96 9.01 -10.07 -3.75
CA THR A 96 8.78 -8.66 -3.37
C THR A 96 7.61 -8.51 -2.40
N GLY A 97 6.59 -9.37 -2.49
CA GLY A 97 5.47 -9.40 -1.55
C GLY A 97 5.88 -9.86 -0.16
N VAL A 98 6.77 -10.85 -0.06
CA VAL A 98 7.36 -11.25 1.22
C VAL A 98 8.16 -10.09 1.81
N MET A 99 8.97 -9.39 1.01
CA MET A 99 9.69 -8.19 1.47
C MET A 99 8.72 -7.10 1.94
N PHE A 100 7.58 -6.92 1.28
CA PHE A 100 6.55 -5.96 1.66
C PHE A 100 5.91 -6.33 3.00
N VAL A 101 5.64 -7.60 3.26
CA VAL A 101 5.16 -8.05 4.58
C VAL A 101 6.22 -7.82 5.64
N LEU A 102 7.47 -8.23 5.39
CA LEU A 102 8.56 -8.17 6.38
C LEU A 102 8.93 -6.74 6.77
N MET A 103 8.82 -5.75 5.87
CA MET A 103 9.14 -4.35 6.23
C MET A 103 8.24 -3.79 7.35
N HIS A 104 7.08 -4.40 7.60
CA HIS A 104 6.16 -3.97 8.65
C HIS A 104 6.57 -4.47 10.04
N PHE A 105 7.49 -5.44 10.14
CA PHE A 105 7.82 -6.08 11.41
C PHE A 105 8.52 -5.12 12.38
N PRO A 106 9.59 -4.39 12.01
CA PRO A 106 10.39 -3.65 13.00
C PRO A 106 9.58 -2.58 13.74
N TYR A 107 8.77 -1.81 13.01
CA TYR A 107 7.92 -0.78 13.61
C TYR A 107 6.83 -1.39 14.49
N GLN A 108 6.14 -2.44 14.03
CA GLN A 108 5.03 -3.03 14.77
C GLN A 108 5.48 -3.75 16.04
N LEU A 109 6.64 -4.41 16.00
CA LEU A 109 7.25 -5.02 17.18
C LEU A 109 7.58 -3.97 18.23
N GLY A 110 8.26 -2.89 17.83
CA GLY A 110 8.62 -1.80 18.73
C GLY A 110 7.43 -1.00 19.27
N ALA A 111 6.41 -0.76 18.44
CA ALA A 111 5.23 0.00 18.84
C ALA A 111 4.30 -0.75 19.80
N ARG A 112 4.31 -2.08 19.77
CA ARG A 112 3.44 -2.93 20.59
C ARG A 112 4.16 -3.61 21.76
N ASP A 113 5.47 -3.43 21.87
CA ASP A 113 6.34 -4.04 22.89
C ASP A 113 6.14 -5.57 22.97
N MET A 114 6.08 -6.23 21.81
CA MET A 114 5.89 -7.67 21.68
C MET A 114 7.14 -8.36 21.15
N ASP A 115 7.39 -9.59 21.60
CA ASP A 115 8.42 -10.45 20.99
C ASP A 115 7.99 -10.95 19.60
N LEU A 116 8.97 -11.44 18.83
CA LEU A 116 8.76 -11.85 17.44
C LEU A 116 7.77 -13.01 17.29
N ILE A 117 7.79 -14.00 18.18
CA ILE A 117 6.97 -15.20 18.03
C ILE A 117 5.51 -14.84 18.32
N THR A 118 5.26 -14.14 19.42
CA THR A 118 3.91 -13.66 19.78
C THR A 118 3.35 -12.72 18.72
N PHE A 119 4.16 -11.80 18.21
CA PHE A 119 3.73 -10.92 17.13
C PHE A 119 3.33 -11.70 15.88
N ILE A 120 4.10 -12.75 15.52
CA ILE A 120 3.77 -13.56 14.35
C ILE A 120 2.46 -14.33 14.56
N SER A 121 2.29 -15.00 15.70
CA SER A 121 1.08 -15.81 15.96
C SER A 121 -0.19 -14.97 15.93
N ASP A 122 -0.14 -13.76 16.48
CA ASP A 122 -1.32 -12.92 16.66
C ASP A 122 -1.73 -12.21 15.36
N ASN A 123 -0.82 -12.13 14.38
CA ASN A 123 -1.00 -11.32 13.17
C ASN A 123 -0.94 -12.14 11.86
N VAL A 124 -1.02 -13.48 11.92
CA VAL A 124 -0.98 -14.36 10.72
C VAL A 124 -1.99 -13.92 9.67
N PHE A 125 -3.23 -13.65 10.08
CA PHE A 125 -4.29 -13.21 9.16
C PHE A 125 -3.96 -11.85 8.53
N TRP A 126 -3.42 -10.92 9.33
CA TRP A 126 -3.02 -9.60 8.85
C TRP A 126 -1.87 -9.68 7.84
N PHE A 127 -0.88 -10.56 8.03
CA PHE A 127 0.18 -10.78 7.04
C PHE A 127 -0.37 -11.34 5.72
N GLY A 128 -1.33 -12.26 5.80
CA GLY A 128 -2.04 -12.77 4.63
C GLY A 128 -2.72 -11.63 3.85
N LEU A 129 -3.44 -10.75 4.56
CA LEU A 129 -4.05 -9.57 3.95
C LEU A 129 -3.03 -8.60 3.35
N LEU A 130 -1.92 -8.29 4.05
CA LEU A 130 -0.84 -7.45 3.51
C LEU A 130 -0.28 -8.01 2.21
N PHE A 131 -0.09 -9.33 2.15
CA PHE A 131 0.38 -9.98 0.92
C PHE A 131 -0.64 -9.88 -0.21
N LEU A 132 -1.94 -10.08 0.08
CA LEU A 132 -3.01 -9.92 -0.91
C LEU A 132 -3.10 -8.48 -1.42
N TYR A 133 -2.98 -7.49 -0.54
CA TYR A 133 -2.90 -6.08 -0.94
C TYR A 133 -1.68 -5.82 -1.82
N HIS A 134 -0.53 -6.43 -1.53
CA HIS A 134 0.63 -6.34 -2.40
C HIS A 134 0.36 -6.88 -3.81
N LEU A 135 -0.36 -8.00 -3.93
CA LEU A 135 -0.75 -8.53 -5.24
C LEU A 135 -1.67 -7.56 -5.98
N LEU A 136 -2.67 -6.98 -5.29
CA LEU A 136 -3.58 -5.98 -5.85
C LEU A 136 -2.83 -4.75 -6.35
N PHE A 137 -1.96 -4.17 -5.52
CA PHE A 137 -1.18 -2.99 -5.87
C PHE A 137 -0.23 -3.27 -7.04
N THR A 138 0.39 -4.46 -7.06
CA THR A 138 1.25 -4.89 -8.17
C THR A 138 0.45 -5.06 -9.47
N TRP A 139 -0.76 -5.61 -9.40
CA TRP A 139 -1.65 -5.71 -10.56
C TRP A 139 -2.06 -4.33 -11.09
N LEU A 140 -2.49 -3.41 -10.21
CA LEU A 140 -2.82 -2.03 -10.57
C LEU A 140 -1.64 -1.32 -11.23
N PHE A 141 -0.46 -1.43 -10.61
CA PHE A 141 0.77 -0.86 -11.14
C PHE A 141 1.08 -1.39 -12.55
N ARG A 142 1.01 -2.70 -12.76
CA ARG A 142 1.27 -3.31 -14.07
C ARG A 142 0.22 -2.93 -15.12
N LYS A 143 -1.06 -2.91 -14.75
CA LYS A 143 -2.18 -2.59 -15.63
C LYS A 143 -2.08 -1.17 -16.18
N TYR A 144 -1.69 -0.21 -15.35
CA TYR A 144 -1.62 1.20 -15.73
C TYR A 144 -0.20 1.71 -15.98
N ASN A 145 0.83 0.92 -15.67
CA ASN A 145 2.24 1.33 -15.68
C ASN A 145 2.47 2.65 -14.91
N SER A 146 1.75 2.79 -13.80
CA SER A 146 1.68 4.01 -12.99
C SER A 146 1.47 3.67 -11.53
N ILE A 147 2.15 4.39 -10.63
CA ILE A 147 1.92 4.26 -9.18
C ILE A 147 0.66 4.99 -8.70
N ILE A 148 0.00 5.80 -9.54
CA ILE A 148 -1.17 6.60 -9.10
C ILE A 148 -2.30 5.71 -8.58
N ALA A 149 -2.66 4.66 -9.33
CA ALA A 149 -3.73 3.74 -8.92
C ALA A 149 -3.44 3.06 -7.58
N PRO A 150 -2.29 2.37 -7.40
CA PRO A 150 -2.01 1.73 -6.13
C PRO A 150 -1.87 2.75 -4.98
N VAL A 151 -1.34 3.96 -5.20
CA VAL A 151 -1.29 5.00 -4.16
C VAL A 151 -2.69 5.37 -3.67
N ILE A 152 -3.63 5.61 -4.59
CA ILE A 152 -5.00 5.97 -4.22
C ILE A 152 -5.69 4.82 -3.47
N VAL A 153 -5.58 3.59 -3.98
CA VAL A 153 -6.20 2.42 -3.33
C VAL A 153 -5.60 2.16 -1.95
N HIS A 154 -4.28 2.26 -1.81
CA HIS A 154 -3.58 2.12 -0.54
C HIS A 154 -3.99 3.23 0.45
N THR A 155 -4.10 4.48 -0.03
CA THR A 155 -4.61 5.60 0.80
C THR A 155 -6.02 5.30 1.32
N MET A 156 -6.94 4.87 0.45
CA MET A 156 -8.32 4.52 0.82
C MET A 156 -8.37 3.39 1.84
N MET A 157 -7.51 2.38 1.68
CA MET A 157 -7.39 1.26 2.62
C MET A 157 -6.97 1.73 4.01
N ASN A 158 -5.87 2.49 4.11
CA ASN A 158 -5.35 2.96 5.39
C ASN A 158 -6.29 3.97 6.03
N TRP A 159 -6.77 4.95 5.25
CA TRP A 159 -7.69 5.96 5.74
C TRP A 159 -9.03 5.37 6.20
N GLY A 160 -9.55 4.37 5.47
CA GLY A 160 -10.76 3.66 5.87
C GLY A 160 -10.67 3.00 7.25
N SER A 161 -9.48 2.55 7.65
CA SER A 161 -9.24 1.91 8.95
C SER A 161 -9.25 2.88 10.15
N CYS A 162 -9.14 4.18 9.91
CA CYS A 162 -9.07 5.21 10.95
C CYS A 162 -10.25 6.20 10.92
N LEU A 163 -11.33 5.89 10.19
CA LEU A 163 -12.52 6.74 10.10
C LEU A 163 -13.34 6.78 11.41
N PHE A 164 -13.23 5.73 12.21
CA PHE A 164 -14.05 5.54 13.40
C PHE A 164 -13.17 5.50 14.66
N ILE A 165 -13.68 6.11 15.72
CA ILE A 165 -13.22 5.96 17.09
C ILE A 165 -14.16 5.01 17.84
N ARG A 166 -13.76 4.57 19.04
CA ARG A 166 -14.59 3.71 19.90
C ARG A 166 -16.00 4.28 20.05
#